data_AF-A0A1X1V4E8-F1
#
_entry.id   AF-A0A1X1V4E8-F1
#
_cell.length_a   1.000
_cell.length_b   1.000
_cell.length_c   1.000
_cell.angle_alpha   90.00
_cell.angle_beta   90.00
_cell.angle_gamma   90.00
#
_symmetry.space_group_name_H-M   'P 1'
#
loop_
_entity.id
_entity.type
_entity.pdbx_description
1 polymer ?
#
loop_
_entity_poly.entity_id
_entity_poly.type
_entity_poly.pdbx_seq_one_letter_code
_entity_poly.pdbx_strand_id
1 'polypeptide(L)'
;MHRKKLALVGAAIALAGCGGPSRPMATVTSTLQPVVTKTVTVTVPPPPTPLPKKTMETDGTYRIGTDIEPGIYRSGGRSAQGESDCYWARLNSLNPTDIINNNIGNEPQTVALKPGDVAFLTHSCQPWVKSD
;
A
#
# COMPACT_ATOMS: atom_id res chain seq x y z
N MET A 1 -9.86 -18.46 -36.95
CA MET A 1 -9.59 -19.91 -36.99
C MET A 1 -8.95 -20.34 -35.68
N HIS A 2 -9.45 -21.43 -35.09
CA HIS A 2 -8.89 -22.28 -34.01
C HIS A 2 -8.40 -21.61 -32.70
N ARG A 3 -9.22 -21.51 -31.65
CA ARG A 3 -9.60 -22.54 -30.62
C ARG A 3 -8.41 -23.15 -29.86
N LYS A 4 -8.45 -23.06 -28.52
CA LYS A 4 -8.89 -24.18 -27.66
C LYS A 4 -9.04 -23.77 -26.18
N LYS A 5 -10.26 -23.94 -25.67
CA LYS A 5 -10.57 -24.11 -24.25
C LYS A 5 -10.10 -25.49 -23.80
N LEU A 6 -9.67 -25.66 -22.56
CA LEU A 6 -9.79 -26.94 -21.86
C LEU A 6 -10.17 -26.71 -20.40
N ALA A 7 -11.40 -27.11 -20.09
CA ALA A 7 -11.84 -27.49 -18.76
C ALA A 7 -11.41 -28.95 -18.52
N LEU A 8 -11.16 -29.32 -17.27
CA LEU A 8 -11.09 -30.73 -16.85
C LEU A 8 -12.04 -30.94 -15.67
N VAL A 9 -12.96 -31.87 -15.91
CA VAL A 9 -13.92 -32.51 -15.00
C VAL A 9 -13.51 -33.99 -14.93
N GLY A 10 -13.61 -34.62 -13.76
CA GLY A 10 -13.63 -36.07 -13.57
C GLY A 10 -13.64 -36.39 -12.07
N ALA A 11 -14.74 -36.87 -11.44
CA ALA A 11 -15.44 -38.17 -11.56
C ALA A 11 -14.55 -39.35 -11.12
N ALA A 12 -14.95 -40.37 -10.36
CA ALA A 12 -16.10 -40.77 -9.52
C ALA A 12 -15.71 -42.17 -8.92
N ILE A 13 -16.64 -42.86 -8.22
CA ILE A 13 -16.70 -44.32 -7.91
C ILE A 13 -16.01 -44.74 -6.59
N ALA A 14 -16.53 -45.61 -5.71
CA ALA A 14 -17.84 -46.17 -5.34
C ALA A 14 -17.61 -47.05 -4.08
N LEU A 15 -18.65 -47.43 -3.34
CA LEU A 15 -18.95 -48.82 -2.92
C LEU A 15 -20.17 -48.88 -1.98
N ALA A 16 -20.78 -50.06 -1.95
CA ALA A 16 -22.18 -50.34 -1.69
C ALA A 16 -22.54 -50.83 -0.26
N GLY A 17 -23.85 -50.94 0.01
CA GLY A 17 -24.48 -51.75 1.07
C GLY A 17 -25.14 -50.91 2.18
N CYS A 18 -26.28 -51.23 2.81
CA CYS A 18 -27.25 -52.33 2.81
C CYS A 18 -28.59 -51.78 3.40
N GLY A 19 -29.71 -52.50 3.22
CA GLY A 19 -31.07 -52.01 3.43
C GLY A 19 -31.58 -51.80 4.88
N GLY A 20 -32.77 -51.20 4.99
CA GLY A 20 -33.54 -51.06 6.23
C GLY A 20 -34.72 -50.07 6.13
N PRO A 21 -35.84 -50.27 6.84
CA PRO A 21 -37.17 -49.82 6.44
C PRO A 21 -37.52 -48.36 6.77
N SER A 22 -38.49 -47.85 6.01
CA SER A 22 -39.15 -46.55 6.10
C SER A 22 -39.54 -46.17 7.53
N ARG A 23 -38.96 -45.07 8.05
CA ARG A 23 -39.50 -44.34 9.21
C ARG A 23 -39.94 -42.96 8.75
N PRO A 24 -41.14 -42.48 9.12
CA PRO A 24 -41.54 -41.11 8.82
C PRO A 24 -40.61 -40.14 9.57
N MET A 25 -39.90 -39.28 8.84
CA MET A 25 -39.15 -38.16 9.41
C MET A 25 -40.16 -37.16 9.99
N ALA A 26 -40.22 -37.07 11.32
CA ALA A 26 -40.86 -35.94 11.97
C ALA A 26 -40.12 -34.66 11.56
N THR A 27 -40.80 -33.79 10.82
CA THR A 27 -40.26 -32.50 10.41
C THR A 27 -40.28 -31.58 11.64
N VAL A 28 -39.10 -31.27 12.18
CA VAL A 28 -38.95 -30.24 13.21
C VAL A 28 -38.95 -28.89 12.52
N THR A 29 -40.11 -28.22 12.49
CA THR A 29 -40.22 -26.85 12.01
C THR A 29 -39.61 -25.91 13.05
N SER A 30 -38.32 -25.59 12.91
CA SER A 30 -37.65 -24.58 13.72
C SER A 30 -38.12 -23.19 13.29
N THR A 31 -38.84 -22.51 14.16
CA THR A 31 -39.35 -21.15 13.92
C THR A 31 -38.24 -20.15 14.23
N LEU A 32 -37.71 -19.47 13.22
CA LEU A 32 -36.75 -18.37 13.37
C LEU A 32 -37.44 -17.18 14.05
N GLN A 33 -37.12 -16.93 15.32
CA GLN A 33 -37.50 -15.69 15.99
C GLN A 33 -36.46 -14.59 15.64
N PRO A 34 -36.86 -13.35 15.39
CA PRO A 34 -35.91 -12.26 15.19
C PRO A 34 -35.22 -11.95 16.53
N VAL A 35 -33.93 -12.25 16.62
CA VAL A 35 -33.08 -11.82 17.75
C VAL A 35 -32.89 -10.30 17.63
N VAL A 36 -33.48 -9.55 18.54
CA VAL A 36 -33.28 -8.09 18.63
C VAL A 36 -31.96 -7.84 19.35
N THR A 37 -30.87 -7.70 18.58
CA THR A 37 -29.55 -7.34 19.11
C THR A 37 -29.46 -5.83 19.30
N LYS A 38 -29.32 -5.37 20.55
CA LYS A 38 -28.95 -3.97 20.83
C LYS A 38 -27.45 -3.79 20.62
N THR A 39 -27.07 -3.09 19.56
CA THR A 39 -25.68 -2.70 19.32
C THR A 39 -25.33 -1.50 20.21
N VAL A 40 -24.40 -1.69 21.14
CA VAL A 40 -23.79 -0.59 21.90
C VAL A 40 -22.56 -0.12 21.13
N THR A 41 -22.66 1.07 20.53
CA THR A 41 -21.53 1.68 19.80
C THR A 41 -20.62 2.40 20.80
N VAL A 42 -19.50 1.75 21.18
CA VAL A 42 -18.41 2.42 21.89
C VAL A 42 -17.62 3.24 20.87
N THR A 43 -17.62 4.57 21.02
CA THR A 43 -16.83 5.46 20.16
C THR A 43 -15.42 5.56 20.74
N VAL A 44 -14.47 4.84 20.15
CA VAL A 44 -13.03 4.98 20.47
C VAL A 44 -12.52 6.22 19.74
N PRO A 45 -11.79 7.14 20.40
CA PRO A 45 -11.19 8.29 19.72
C PRO A 45 -10.25 7.80 18.60
N PRO A 46 -10.25 8.47 17.43
CA PRO A 46 -9.38 8.08 16.33
C PRO A 46 -7.91 8.16 16.76
N PRO A 47 -7.03 7.28 16.23
CA PRO A 47 -5.60 7.38 16.47
C PRO A 47 -5.06 8.76 16.09
N PRO A 48 -4.06 9.30 16.80
CA PRO A 48 -3.41 10.53 16.41
C PRO A 48 -2.79 10.37 15.02
N THR A 49 -3.00 11.36 14.15
CA THR A 49 -2.38 11.39 12.82
C THR A 49 -0.86 11.53 12.99
N PRO A 50 -0.03 10.67 12.37
CA PRO A 50 1.41 10.83 12.39
C PRO A 50 1.83 12.19 11.82
N LEU A 51 2.79 12.85 12.46
CA LEU A 51 3.37 14.08 11.93
C LEU A 51 4.28 13.79 10.72
N PRO A 52 4.41 14.75 9.78
CA PRO A 52 5.39 14.65 8.71
C PRO A 52 6.82 14.52 9.26
N LYS A 53 7.63 13.72 8.59
CA LYS A 53 9.01 13.44 9.00
C LYS A 53 9.97 14.52 8.52
N LYS A 54 11.18 14.51 9.10
CA LYS A 54 12.31 15.36 8.68
C LYS A 54 13.45 14.55 8.04
N THR A 55 13.27 13.25 7.88
CA THR A 55 14.23 12.36 7.22
C THR A 55 13.54 11.41 6.24
N MET A 56 14.28 11.04 5.20
CA MET A 56 13.88 10.08 4.17
C MET A 56 14.99 9.04 4.05
N GLU A 57 14.80 7.90 4.70
CA GLU A 57 15.82 6.83 4.80
C GLU A 57 15.82 5.87 3.60
N THR A 58 14.73 5.88 2.83
CA THR A 58 14.53 4.94 1.72
C THR A 58 14.20 5.67 0.43
N ASP A 59 14.41 4.98 -0.68
CA ASP A 59 13.89 5.40 -1.97
C ASP A 59 12.36 5.46 -1.95
N GLY A 60 11.80 6.27 -2.85
CA GLY A 60 10.36 6.39 -3.03
C GLY A 60 9.92 7.80 -3.37
N THR A 61 8.60 8.00 -3.29
CA THR A 61 7.94 9.29 -3.49
C THR A 61 7.31 9.73 -2.17
N TYR A 62 7.71 10.89 -1.68
CA TYR A 62 7.27 11.48 -0.41
C TYR A 62 6.37 12.68 -0.67
N ARG A 63 5.17 12.66 -0.11
CA ARG A 63 4.22 13.79 -0.18
C ARG A 63 4.67 14.89 0.75
N ILE A 64 4.91 16.07 0.21
CA ILE A 64 5.34 17.23 0.99
C ILE A 64 4.16 17.73 1.85
N GLY A 65 4.41 17.99 3.13
CA GLY A 65 3.40 18.36 4.12
C GLY A 65 2.59 17.19 4.69
N THR A 66 2.73 15.97 4.14
CA THR A 66 2.09 14.76 4.70
C THR A 66 3.12 13.76 5.20
N ASP A 67 4.02 13.32 4.32
CA ASP A 67 5.03 12.32 4.65
C ASP A 67 6.30 12.99 5.19
N ILE A 68 6.65 14.15 4.63
CA ILE A 68 7.82 14.94 5.00
C ILE A 68 7.50 16.44 5.08
N GLU A 69 8.19 17.17 5.95
CA GLU A 69 8.03 18.62 6.06
C GLU A 69 8.65 19.36 4.87
N PRO A 70 8.10 20.51 4.45
CA PRO A 70 8.83 21.42 3.57
C PRO A 70 10.07 22.00 4.28
N GLY A 71 11.11 22.31 3.51
CA GLY A 71 12.36 22.89 4.00
C GLY A 71 13.56 22.48 3.14
N ILE A 72 14.76 22.76 3.64
CA ILE A 72 16.00 22.40 2.95
C ILE A 72 16.45 21.01 3.40
N TYR A 73 16.75 20.14 2.45
CA TYR A 73 17.24 18.79 2.70
C TYR A 73 18.62 18.59 2.09
N ARG A 74 19.44 17.79 2.77
CA ARG A 74 20.76 17.35 2.30
C ARG A 74 20.84 15.84 2.25
N SER A 75 21.52 15.33 1.23
CA SER A 75 21.92 13.93 1.10
C SER A 75 23.41 13.84 0.83
N GLY A 76 24.04 12.75 1.26
CA GLY A 76 25.44 12.45 0.98
C GLY A 76 25.74 12.13 -0.49
N GLY A 77 24.73 12.09 -1.37
CA GLY A 77 24.90 11.76 -2.79
C GLY A 77 24.53 10.32 -3.07
N ARG A 78 25.27 9.65 -3.98
CA ARG A 78 24.97 8.27 -4.39
C ARG A 78 25.08 7.30 -3.21
N SER A 79 24.07 6.45 -3.08
CA SER A 79 24.09 5.36 -2.11
C SER A 79 25.00 4.23 -2.55
N ALA A 80 25.80 3.68 -1.63
CA ALA A 80 26.62 2.50 -1.90
C ALA A 80 25.76 1.26 -2.22
N GLN A 81 24.52 1.24 -1.76
CA GLN A 81 23.53 0.20 -2.04
C GLN A 81 22.64 0.53 -3.26
N GLY A 82 22.85 1.69 -3.89
CA GLY A 82 22.07 2.16 -5.04
C GLY A 82 22.50 1.53 -6.36
N GLU A 83 21.51 1.18 -7.18
CA GLU A 83 21.69 0.57 -8.50
C GLU A 83 22.08 1.61 -9.57
N SER A 84 21.94 2.90 -9.26
CA SER A 84 22.27 4.02 -10.16
C SER A 84 22.92 5.19 -9.40
N ASP A 85 23.22 6.28 -10.10
CA ASP A 85 23.58 7.55 -9.49
C ASP A 85 22.39 8.11 -8.69
N CYS A 86 22.64 8.92 -7.66
CA CYS A 86 21.56 9.51 -6.87
C CYS A 86 20.72 10.41 -7.77
N TYR A 87 19.44 10.06 -7.90
CA TYR A 87 18.45 10.81 -8.64
C TYR A 87 17.38 11.35 -7.70
N TRP A 88 16.99 12.60 -7.91
CA TRP A 88 15.84 13.17 -7.23
C TRP A 88 15.02 14.10 -8.13
N ALA A 89 13.74 14.23 -7.83
CA ALA A 89 12.84 15.17 -8.48
C ALA A 89 11.85 15.80 -7.50
N ARG A 90 11.64 17.10 -7.61
CA ARG A 90 10.49 17.83 -7.05
C ARG A 90 9.36 17.76 -8.08
N LEU A 91 8.14 17.41 -7.65
CA LEU A 91 7.00 17.13 -8.53
C LEU A 91 5.81 18.06 -8.24
N ASN A 92 5.11 18.48 -9.30
CA ASN A 92 3.86 19.24 -9.24
C ASN A 92 2.62 18.35 -9.00
N SER A 93 2.78 17.03 -9.07
CA SER A 93 1.74 16.04 -8.79
C SER A 93 2.36 14.72 -8.30
N LEU A 94 1.56 13.65 -8.18
CA LEU A 94 2.06 12.29 -7.93
C LEU A 94 2.48 11.57 -9.23
N ASN A 95 2.31 12.19 -10.39
CA ASN A 95 2.84 11.67 -11.63
C ASN A 95 4.36 11.96 -11.70
N PRO A 96 5.22 10.93 -11.83
CA PRO A 96 6.68 11.11 -11.82
C PRO A 96 7.21 11.95 -12.99
N THR A 97 6.41 12.20 -14.03
CA THR A 97 6.80 13.06 -15.17
C THR A 97 6.49 14.54 -14.95
N ASP A 98 5.71 14.89 -13.93
CA ASP A 98 5.30 16.28 -13.66
C ASP A 98 6.39 17.02 -12.87
N ILE A 99 7.58 17.08 -13.45
CA ILE A 99 8.81 17.53 -12.80
C ILE A 99 8.86 19.06 -12.71
N ILE A 100 9.06 19.58 -11.49
CA ILE A 100 9.40 20.98 -11.21
C ILE A 100 10.91 21.21 -11.39
N ASN A 101 11.70 20.31 -10.80
CA ASN A 101 13.16 20.32 -10.87
C ASN A 101 13.67 18.93 -10.54
N ASN A 102 14.79 18.53 -11.14
CA ASN A 102 15.46 17.28 -10.85
C ASN A 102 16.98 17.43 -10.93
N ASN A 103 17.69 16.47 -10.37
CA ASN A 103 19.12 16.32 -10.60
C ASN A 103 19.51 14.84 -10.53
N ILE A 104 20.65 14.53 -11.15
CA ILE A 104 21.34 13.26 -11.03
C ILE A 104 22.81 13.51 -10.71
N GLY A 105 23.38 12.77 -9.76
CA GLY A 105 24.80 12.89 -9.46
C GLY A 105 25.29 12.01 -8.32
N ASN A 106 26.61 11.95 -8.17
CA ASN A 106 27.26 11.13 -7.14
C ASN A 106 27.66 11.92 -5.89
N GLU A 107 27.93 13.21 -6.07
CA GLU A 107 28.34 14.11 -4.99
C GLU A 107 27.20 14.45 -4.03
N PRO A 108 27.49 15.01 -2.84
CA PRO A 108 26.47 15.51 -1.93
C PRO A 108 25.45 16.44 -2.61
N GLN A 109 24.18 16.24 -2.29
CA GLN A 109 23.06 16.93 -2.91
C GLN A 109 22.35 17.81 -1.88
N THR A 110 21.88 18.98 -2.31
CA THR A 110 21.03 19.87 -1.49
C THR A 110 19.81 20.28 -2.30
N VAL A 111 18.62 20.19 -1.69
CA VAL A 111 17.36 20.54 -2.34
C VAL A 111 16.47 21.34 -1.39
N ALA A 112 15.82 22.38 -1.91
CA ALA A 112 14.79 23.12 -1.19
C ALA A 112 13.41 22.61 -1.61
N LEU A 113 12.70 21.93 -0.69
CA LEU A 113 11.33 21.46 -0.87
C LEU A 113 10.37 22.56 -0.44
N LYS A 114 9.62 23.12 -1.39
CA LYS A 114 8.73 24.25 -1.14
C LYS A 114 7.36 23.77 -0.68
N PRO A 115 6.62 24.57 0.12
CA PRO A 115 5.24 24.22 0.53
C PRO A 115 4.25 23.97 -0.63
N GLY A 116 4.54 24.48 -1.83
CA GLY A 116 3.70 24.29 -3.02
C GLY A 116 4.07 23.07 -3.89
N ASP A 117 5.15 22.38 -3.57
CA ASP A 117 5.51 21.14 -4.25
C ASP A 117 4.58 20.02 -3.73
N VAL A 118 4.14 19.13 -4.62
CA VAL A 118 3.24 18.04 -4.22
C VAL A 118 4.01 16.85 -3.67
N ALA A 119 5.12 16.50 -4.33
CA ALA A 119 5.92 15.35 -3.94
C ALA A 119 7.40 15.52 -4.23
N PHE A 120 8.20 14.73 -3.53
CA PHE A 120 9.62 14.54 -3.75
C PHE A 120 9.90 13.07 -4.05
N LEU A 121 10.44 12.79 -5.23
CA LEU A 121 10.89 11.47 -5.63
C LEU A 121 12.40 11.39 -5.43
N THR A 122 12.88 10.31 -4.81
CA THR A 122 14.31 10.02 -4.64
C THR A 122 14.60 8.56 -4.94
N HIS A 123 15.72 8.30 -5.59
CA HIS A 123 16.19 6.95 -5.91
C HIS A 123 17.72 6.86 -5.86
N SER A 124 18.25 5.77 -5.31
CA SER A 124 19.69 5.49 -5.20
C SER A 124 20.49 6.59 -4.47
N CYS A 125 19.83 7.37 -3.61
CA CYS A 125 20.46 8.41 -2.79
C CYS A 125 20.73 7.92 -1.38
N GLN A 126 21.79 8.43 -0.76
CA GLN A 126 21.92 8.37 0.71
C GLN A 126 20.73 9.09 1.36
N PRO A 127 20.43 8.80 2.64
CA PRO A 127 19.29 9.42 3.33
C PRO A 127 19.27 10.93 3.21
N TRP A 128 18.08 11.48 3.02
CA TRP A 128 17.88 12.92 3.05
C TRP A 128 17.52 13.36 4.47
N VAL A 129 18.20 14.38 4.96
CA VAL A 129 17.95 14.96 6.29
C VAL A 129 17.66 16.45 6.13
N LYS A 130 16.58 16.92 6.75
CA LYS A 130 16.24 18.34 6.79
C LYS A 130 17.32 19.12 7.55
N SER A 131 17.94 20.11 6.92
CA SER A 131 19.03 20.87 7.51
C SER A 131 18.60 22.18 8.17
N ASP A 132 17.49 22.80 7.73
CA ASP A 132 16.84 23.98 8.34
C ASP A 132 15.38 24.11 7.87
#